data_AF-K1UJF3-F1
#
_entry.id   AF-K1UJF3-F1
#
_cell.length_a   1.000
_cell.length_b   1.000
_cell.length_c   1.000
_cell.angle_alpha   90.00
_cell.angle_beta   90.00
_cell.angle_gamma   90.00
#
_symmetry.space_group_name_H-M   'P 1'
#
loop_
_entity.id
_entity.type
_entity.pdbx_description
1 polymer ?
#
loop_
_entity_poly.entity_id
_entity_poly.type
_entity_poly.pdbx_seq_one_letter_code
_entity_poly.pdbx_strand_id
1 'polypeptide(L)'
;MQEQSKKLVTGKLKEVAYQKIDEQTEALVSMIGDNQVDYRFFLGFKLMVTEEQLNLKNIKKSAWLTFKEFLHEVNHTLMNDFVSMPNDEINRYMKMEKLLENKISRRFKVRRLEINDFGYLTEHLYGRDGIVYEDYEYQLPKKKLQKETLIKYYDLIRPTRCVIEESQRYLRLEHEDKESYVSYFTVNAIVGELDFPSSEIFYFQQQQFTFPVDTSMNVEIVENRKALTTVRNKKKELKDLDNHAYQAGSETSSNVVDA
;
A
#
# COMPACT_ATOMS: atom_id res chain seq x y z
N MET A 1 -5.02 28.12 11.24
CA MET A 1 -4.67 28.03 12.69
C MET A 1 -4.35 29.40 13.31
N GLN A 2 -3.54 30.25 12.68
CA GLN A 2 -3.11 31.56 13.20
C GLN A 2 -4.28 32.49 13.61
N GLU A 3 -5.32 32.62 12.77
CA GLU A 3 -6.48 33.46 13.07
C GLU A 3 -7.34 32.96 14.25
N GLN A 4 -7.37 31.64 14.49
CA GLN A 4 -8.12 31.07 15.62
C GLN A 4 -7.39 31.32 16.94
N SER A 5 -6.05 31.20 16.95
CA SER A 5 -5.23 31.51 18.12
C SER A 5 -5.30 33.00 18.51
N LYS A 6 -5.37 33.90 17.52
CA LYS A 6 -5.53 35.35 17.76
C LYS A 6 -6.88 35.69 18.41
N LYS A 7 -7.94 34.92 18.18
CA LYS A 7 -9.28 35.15 18.77
C LYS A 7 -9.36 34.81 20.26
N LEU A 8 -8.43 34.01 20.79
CA LEU A 8 -8.40 33.58 22.19
C LEU A 8 -7.63 34.54 23.12
N VAL A 9 -6.93 35.53 22.56
CA VAL A 9 -6.12 36.50 23.33
C VAL A 9 -6.99 37.66 23.81
N THR A 10 -7.10 37.82 25.13
CA THR A 10 -7.85 38.92 25.77
C THR A 10 -6.99 39.63 26.83
N GLY A 11 -7.16 40.95 26.99
CA GLY A 11 -6.46 41.77 28.00
C GLY A 11 -5.62 42.92 27.42
N LYS A 12 -4.96 43.69 28.32
CA LYS A 12 -4.22 44.94 27.99
C LYS A 12 -2.91 44.74 27.21
N LEU A 13 -2.41 43.52 27.07
CA LEU A 13 -1.16 43.18 26.35
C LEU A 13 -1.41 42.43 25.04
N LYS A 14 -2.62 42.58 24.49
CA LYS A 14 -3.09 41.88 23.27
C LYS A 14 -2.18 42.12 22.06
N GLU A 15 -1.69 43.34 21.90
CA GLU A 15 -0.82 43.72 20.78
C GLU A 15 0.57 43.05 20.86
N VAL A 16 1.17 43.01 22.05
CA VAL A 16 2.46 42.33 22.29
C VAL A 16 2.32 40.82 22.12
N ALA A 17 1.18 40.25 22.55
CA ALA A 17 0.89 38.83 22.36
C ALA A 17 0.66 38.48 20.86
N TYR A 18 0.03 39.37 20.09
CA TYR A 18 -0.09 39.21 18.64
C TYR A 18 1.24 39.29 17.92
N GLN A 19 2.09 40.27 18.26
CA GLN A 19 3.45 40.36 17.72
C GLN A 19 4.25 39.10 18.02
N LYS A 20 4.18 38.57 19.25
CA LYS A 20 4.92 37.36 19.61
C LYS A 20 4.38 36.09 18.94
N ILE A 21 3.08 36.00 18.69
CA ILE A 21 2.46 34.91 17.91
C ILE A 21 2.90 35.01 16.45
N ASP A 22 2.95 36.21 15.90
CA ASP A 22 3.36 36.44 14.50
C ASP A 22 4.86 36.17 14.32
N GLU A 23 5.72 36.64 15.23
CA GLU A 23 7.16 36.32 15.24
C GLU A 23 7.42 34.82 15.39
N GLN A 24 6.66 34.11 16.24
CA GLN A 24 6.77 32.66 16.37
C GLN A 24 6.29 31.93 15.11
N THR A 25 5.26 32.46 14.44
CA THR A 25 4.75 31.88 13.18
C THR A 25 5.74 32.12 12.04
N GLU A 26 6.30 33.32 11.91
CA GLU A 26 7.35 33.64 10.95
C GLU A 26 8.63 32.85 11.21
N ALA A 27 9.02 32.68 12.47
CA ALA A 27 10.14 31.81 12.83
C ALA A 27 9.89 30.35 12.43
N LEU A 28 8.67 29.83 12.68
CA LEU A 28 8.28 28.49 12.24
C LEU A 28 8.26 28.37 10.71
N VAL A 29 7.71 29.34 9.99
CA VAL A 29 7.69 29.38 8.51
C VAL A 29 9.12 29.44 7.95
N SER A 30 9.99 30.25 8.55
CA SER A 30 11.41 30.37 8.16
C SER A 30 12.24 29.14 8.49
N MET A 31 11.89 28.39 9.54
CA MET A 31 12.54 27.12 9.92
C MET A 31 12.04 25.92 9.10
N ILE A 32 10.79 25.95 8.65
CA ILE A 32 10.17 24.88 7.86
C ILE A 32 10.56 25.00 6.37
N GLY A 33 10.85 26.22 5.88
CA GLY A 33 11.11 26.46 4.46
C GLY A 33 9.83 26.34 3.62
N ASP A 34 9.84 26.88 2.40
CA ASP A 34 8.64 27.01 1.55
C ASP A 34 7.97 25.67 1.17
N ASN A 35 8.65 24.53 1.36
CA ASN A 35 8.15 23.21 1.02
C ASN A 35 8.12 22.31 2.25
N GLN A 36 7.02 22.35 3.00
CA GLN A 36 6.74 21.31 4.01
C GLN A 36 6.44 20.00 3.28
N VAL A 37 7.42 19.09 3.21
CA VAL A 37 7.24 17.75 2.65
C VAL A 37 6.57 16.88 3.72
N ASP A 38 5.28 16.60 3.55
CA ASP A 38 4.55 15.67 4.42
C ASP A 38 4.68 14.24 3.88
N TYR A 39 5.02 13.29 4.77
CA TYR A 39 5.26 11.89 4.40
C TYR A 39 4.12 11.00 4.85
N ARG A 40 3.53 10.28 3.89
CA ARG A 40 2.38 9.41 4.14
C ARG A 40 2.74 7.98 3.77
N PHE A 41 2.64 7.09 4.76
CA PHE A 41 2.87 5.67 4.59
C PHE A 41 1.55 4.91 4.57
N PHE A 42 1.34 4.13 3.51
CA PHE A 42 0.15 3.28 3.37
C PHE A 42 0.56 1.82 3.44
N LEU A 43 -0.12 1.06 4.30
CA LEU A 43 0.09 -0.38 4.41
C LEU A 43 -1.13 -1.11 3.87
N GLY A 44 -0.97 -1.70 2.68
CA GLY A 44 -2.01 -2.51 2.05
C GLY A 44 -1.96 -3.96 2.54
N PHE A 45 -3.11 -4.49 2.97
CA PHE A 45 -3.26 -5.90 3.31
C PHE A 45 -4.30 -6.54 2.41
N LYS A 46 -3.94 -7.64 1.77
CA LYS A 46 -4.92 -8.46 1.06
C LYS A 46 -5.75 -9.22 2.08
N LEU A 47 -7.02 -8.82 2.26
CA LEU A 47 -7.97 -9.54 3.09
C LEU A 47 -8.38 -10.84 2.39
N MET A 48 -7.77 -11.94 2.81
CA MET A 48 -8.14 -13.28 2.34
C MET A 48 -9.30 -13.77 3.19
N VAL A 49 -10.49 -13.89 2.61
CA VAL A 49 -11.61 -14.54 3.31
C VAL A 49 -11.23 -16.00 3.53
N THR A 50 -10.88 -16.31 4.77
CA THR A 50 -10.72 -17.69 5.21
C THR A 50 -12.08 -18.16 5.71
N GLU A 51 -12.76 -19.01 4.95
CA GLU A 51 -13.67 -19.98 5.55
C GLU A 51 -12.78 -21.05 6.21
N GLU A 52 -12.33 -20.73 7.42
CA GLU A 52 -11.84 -21.63 8.47
C GLU A 52 -10.84 -22.75 8.08
N GLN A 53 -9.59 -22.58 8.50
CA GLN A 53 -8.70 -23.64 9.04
C GLN A 53 -8.49 -24.98 8.31
N LEU A 54 -9.01 -25.24 7.10
CA LEU A 54 -8.84 -26.54 6.45
C LEU A 54 -8.27 -26.41 5.03
N ASN A 55 -7.06 -26.96 4.90
CA ASN A 55 -6.41 -27.44 3.68
C ASN A 55 -5.88 -26.40 2.67
N LEU A 56 -4.72 -25.85 3.04
CA LEU A 56 -3.80 -24.99 2.27
C LEU A 56 -3.40 -25.44 0.84
N LYS A 57 -3.88 -26.57 0.32
CA LYS A 57 -3.45 -27.10 -0.99
C LYS A 57 -4.42 -26.89 -2.15
N ASN A 58 -5.69 -26.52 -1.91
CA ASN A 58 -6.67 -26.29 -2.98
C ASN A 58 -7.10 -24.82 -3.17
N ILE A 59 -6.61 -23.90 -2.32
CA ILE A 59 -7.20 -22.56 -2.12
C ILE A 59 -6.73 -21.50 -3.13
N LYS A 60 -5.56 -21.64 -3.78
CA LYS A 60 -5.18 -20.71 -4.86
C LYS A 60 -6.16 -20.82 -6.05
N LYS A 61 -6.60 -22.06 -6.32
CA LYS A 61 -7.73 -22.48 -7.15
C LYS A 61 -9.01 -21.72 -6.83
N SER A 62 -9.55 -22.06 -5.67
CA SER A 62 -10.91 -21.68 -5.26
C SER A 62 -11.04 -20.20 -4.95
N ALA A 63 -10.08 -19.55 -4.28
CA ALA A 63 -10.20 -18.12 -3.98
C ALA A 63 -10.15 -17.26 -5.25
N TRP A 64 -9.37 -17.66 -6.26
CA TRP A 64 -9.37 -16.98 -7.55
C TRP A 64 -10.63 -17.29 -8.35
N LEU A 65 -11.14 -18.52 -8.28
CA LEU A 65 -12.43 -18.90 -8.86
C LEU A 65 -13.58 -18.15 -8.21
N THR A 66 -13.67 -18.04 -6.88
CA THR A 66 -14.71 -17.28 -6.16
C THR A 66 -14.58 -15.78 -6.38
N PHE A 67 -13.37 -15.23 -6.49
CA PHE A 67 -13.21 -13.81 -6.84
C PHE A 67 -13.58 -13.55 -8.30
N LYS A 68 -13.30 -14.50 -9.20
CA LYS A 68 -13.74 -14.44 -10.59
C LYS A 68 -15.23 -14.69 -10.75
N GLU A 69 -15.80 -15.61 -9.99
CA GLU A 69 -17.23 -15.90 -9.91
C GLU A 69 -17.94 -14.72 -9.30
N PHE A 70 -17.38 -14.04 -8.28
CA PHE A 70 -17.88 -12.76 -7.78
C PHE A 70 -17.83 -11.68 -8.88
N LEU A 71 -16.72 -11.52 -9.60
CA LEU A 71 -16.65 -10.61 -10.74
C LEU A 71 -17.67 -11.00 -11.82
N HIS A 72 -17.89 -12.30 -12.05
CA HIS A 72 -18.83 -12.83 -13.04
C HIS A 72 -20.28 -12.72 -12.56
N GLU A 73 -20.54 -12.84 -11.27
CA GLU A 73 -21.85 -12.85 -10.63
C GLU A 73 -22.32 -11.42 -10.39
N VAL A 74 -21.42 -10.49 -10.06
CA VAL A 74 -21.64 -9.04 -10.20
C VAL A 74 -21.91 -8.70 -11.67
N ASN A 75 -21.22 -9.33 -12.61
CA ASN A 75 -21.49 -9.20 -14.04
C ASN A 75 -22.80 -9.91 -14.48
N HIS A 76 -23.36 -10.84 -13.71
CA HIS A 76 -24.62 -11.55 -14.04
C HIS A 76 -25.83 -11.06 -13.23
N THR A 77 -25.63 -10.38 -12.11
CA THR A 77 -26.63 -9.62 -11.35
C THR A 77 -26.63 -8.14 -11.73
N LEU A 78 -26.26 -7.85 -12.98
CA LEU A 78 -26.43 -6.56 -13.62
C LEU A 78 -27.93 -6.29 -13.82
N MET A 79 -28.59 -5.69 -12.83
CA MET A 79 -29.76 -4.86 -13.14
C MET A 79 -29.26 -3.54 -13.72
N ASN A 80 -28.74 -3.59 -14.96
CA ASN A 80 -28.18 -2.55 -15.86
C ASN A 80 -27.34 -1.37 -15.30
N ASP A 81 -27.60 -0.86 -14.10
CA ASP A 81 -26.98 0.32 -13.50
C ASP A 81 -26.37 0.07 -12.10
N PHE A 82 -26.63 -1.08 -11.46
CA PHE A 82 -26.23 -1.35 -10.08
C PHE A 82 -25.34 -2.59 -9.93
N VAL A 83 -24.33 -2.46 -9.07
CA VAL A 83 -23.56 -3.56 -8.49
C VAL A 83 -24.18 -3.91 -7.15
N SER A 84 -24.51 -5.18 -6.97
CA SER A 84 -24.98 -5.71 -5.69
C SER A 84 -23.87 -6.44 -4.96
N MET A 85 -23.76 -6.19 -3.66
CA MET A 85 -22.90 -6.93 -2.74
C MET A 85 -23.72 -7.48 -1.58
N PRO A 86 -23.66 -8.79 -1.27
CA PRO A 86 -24.31 -9.36 -0.11
C PRO A 86 -23.85 -8.71 1.20
N ASN A 87 -24.78 -8.36 2.08
CA ASN A 87 -24.48 -7.71 3.36
C ASN A 87 -23.60 -8.60 4.25
N ASP A 88 -23.78 -9.92 4.19
CA ASP A 88 -22.99 -10.88 4.97
C ASP A 88 -21.51 -10.86 4.57
N GLU A 89 -21.23 -10.70 3.27
CA GLU A 89 -19.88 -10.60 2.75
C GLU A 89 -19.21 -9.29 3.17
N ILE A 90 -19.92 -8.15 3.06
CA ILE A 90 -19.43 -6.86 3.54
C ILE A 90 -19.10 -6.94 5.04
N ASN A 91 -19.99 -7.54 5.84
CA ASN A 91 -19.78 -7.74 7.26
C ASN A 91 -18.57 -8.63 7.57
N ARG A 92 -18.33 -9.66 6.75
CA ARG A 92 -17.17 -10.55 6.87
C ARG A 92 -15.86 -9.79 6.65
N TYR A 93 -15.77 -9.01 5.57
CA TYR A 93 -14.60 -8.17 5.31
C TYR A 93 -14.38 -7.12 6.40
N MET A 94 -15.43 -6.44 6.86
CA MET A 94 -15.31 -5.46 7.96
C MET A 94 -14.81 -6.09 9.27
N LYS A 95 -15.26 -7.32 9.60
CA LYS A 95 -14.76 -8.05 10.78
C LYS A 95 -13.28 -8.38 10.63
N MET A 96 -12.86 -8.85 9.46
CA MET A 96 -11.46 -9.17 9.17
C MET A 96 -10.56 -7.93 9.23
N GLU A 97 -10.99 -6.83 8.62
CA GLU A 97 -10.33 -5.54 8.67
C GLU A 97 -10.12 -5.11 10.13
N LYS A 98 -11.18 -5.13 10.95
CA LYS A 98 -11.12 -4.75 12.36
C LYS A 98 -10.18 -5.65 13.17
N LEU A 99 -10.14 -6.95 12.88
CA LEU A 99 -9.21 -7.87 13.54
C LEU A 99 -7.76 -7.56 13.18
N LEU A 100 -7.50 -7.22 11.92
CA LEU A 100 -6.18 -6.86 11.42
C LEU A 100 -5.72 -5.52 11.99
N GLU A 101 -6.59 -4.50 11.96
CA GLU A 101 -6.38 -3.20 12.60
C GLU A 101 -6.00 -3.39 14.08
N ASN A 102 -6.78 -4.15 14.85
CA ASN A 102 -6.49 -4.41 16.26
C ASN A 102 -5.13 -5.11 16.50
N LYS A 103 -4.68 -5.97 15.58
CA LYS A 103 -3.37 -6.62 15.70
C LYS A 103 -2.23 -5.64 15.42
N ILE A 104 -2.39 -4.79 14.42
CA ILE A 104 -1.37 -3.83 13.99
C ILE A 104 -1.30 -2.67 14.98
N SER A 105 -2.44 -2.11 15.40
CA SER A 105 -2.52 -0.98 16.34
C SER A 105 -1.91 -1.25 17.71
N ARG A 106 -1.72 -2.53 18.08
CA ARG A 106 -0.98 -2.93 19.29
C ARG A 106 0.53 -2.73 19.18
N ARG A 107 1.07 -2.68 17.96
CA ARG A 107 2.51 -2.60 17.68
C ARG A 107 2.90 -1.29 16.97
N PHE A 108 1.97 -0.69 16.25
CA PHE A 108 2.19 0.51 15.45
C PHE A 108 1.12 1.55 15.70
N LYS A 109 1.48 2.83 15.61
CA LYS A 109 0.51 3.94 15.59
C LYS A 109 -0.03 4.07 14.16
N VAL A 110 -1.11 3.36 13.85
CA VAL A 110 -1.76 3.37 12.53
C VAL A 110 -3.19 3.87 12.62
N ARG A 111 -3.71 4.41 11.51
CA ARG A 111 -5.12 4.77 11.32
C ARG A 111 -5.71 3.87 10.24
N ARG A 112 -6.95 3.42 10.42
CA ARG A 112 -7.71 2.73 9.37
C ARG A 112 -7.94 3.65 8.17
N LEU A 113 -7.84 3.11 6.97
CA LEU A 113 -8.13 3.89 5.76
C LEU A 113 -9.62 4.20 5.64
N GLU A 114 -9.89 5.39 5.14
CA GLU A 114 -11.21 5.93 4.82
C GLU A 114 -11.46 5.87 3.31
N ILE A 115 -12.69 6.17 2.92
CA ILE A 115 -13.11 6.08 1.53
C ILE A 115 -12.31 6.99 0.60
N ASN A 116 -11.99 8.20 1.07
CA ASN A 116 -11.15 9.16 0.35
C ASN A 116 -9.73 8.62 0.18
N ASP A 117 -9.18 7.94 1.19
CA ASP A 117 -7.83 7.36 1.11
C ASP A 117 -7.76 6.31 0.00
N PHE A 118 -8.74 5.41 -0.05
CA PHE A 118 -8.82 4.40 -1.11
C PHE A 118 -9.02 5.03 -2.49
N GLY A 119 -9.89 6.04 -2.58
CA GLY A 119 -10.15 6.74 -3.83
C GLY A 119 -8.90 7.43 -4.35
N TYR A 120 -8.25 8.23 -3.51
CA TYR A 120 -7.03 8.97 -3.83
C TYR A 120 -5.94 8.02 -4.29
N LEU A 121 -5.64 6.98 -3.50
CA LEU A 121 -4.59 6.02 -3.84
C LEU A 121 -4.86 5.33 -5.17
N THR A 122 -6.10 4.94 -5.42
CA THR A 122 -6.45 4.28 -6.68
C THR A 122 -6.29 5.26 -7.83
N GLU A 123 -6.92 6.43 -7.79
CA GLU A 123 -6.86 7.38 -8.90
C GLU A 123 -5.45 7.91 -9.17
N HIS A 124 -4.68 8.20 -8.13
CA HIS A 124 -3.28 8.62 -8.22
C HIS A 124 -2.40 7.56 -8.88
N LEU A 125 -2.52 6.28 -8.46
CA LEU A 125 -1.75 5.18 -9.06
C LEU A 125 -2.10 4.93 -10.53
N TYR A 126 -3.32 5.27 -10.95
CA TYR A 126 -3.76 5.18 -12.34
C TYR A 126 -3.54 6.50 -13.11
N GLY A 127 -2.72 7.44 -12.60
CA GLY A 127 -2.28 8.62 -13.35
C GLY A 127 -3.24 9.81 -13.36
N ARG A 128 -4.21 9.82 -12.43
CA ARG A 128 -5.06 10.98 -12.20
C ARG A 128 -4.39 11.87 -11.14
N ASP A 129 -3.82 12.96 -11.60
CA ASP A 129 -3.04 13.88 -10.78
C ASP A 129 -3.67 15.28 -10.76
N GLY A 130 -3.24 16.13 -9.83
CA GLY A 130 -3.65 17.55 -9.76
C GLY A 130 -4.62 17.89 -8.63
N ILE A 131 -5.02 16.89 -7.82
CA ILE A 131 -5.74 17.09 -6.57
C ILE A 131 -4.79 16.69 -5.44
N VAL A 132 -4.61 17.58 -4.47
CA VAL A 132 -3.81 17.31 -3.27
C VAL A 132 -4.59 16.36 -2.36
N TYR A 133 -3.91 15.46 -1.66
CA TYR A 133 -4.55 14.43 -0.83
C TYR A 133 -5.59 15.01 0.14
N GLU A 134 -5.25 16.12 0.80
CA GLU A 134 -6.05 16.79 1.82
C GLU A 134 -7.39 17.30 1.26
N ASP A 135 -7.42 17.65 -0.02
CA ASP A 135 -8.57 18.19 -0.72
C ASP A 135 -9.34 17.11 -1.51
N TYR A 136 -8.88 15.86 -1.47
CA TYR A 136 -9.49 14.77 -2.22
C TYR A 136 -10.77 14.27 -1.55
N GLU A 137 -11.85 14.24 -2.33
CA GLU A 137 -13.15 13.76 -1.90
C GLU A 137 -13.69 12.71 -2.87
N TYR A 138 -13.97 11.50 -2.35
CA TYR A 138 -14.57 10.43 -3.12
C TYR A 138 -15.94 10.07 -2.56
N GLN A 139 -16.96 10.34 -3.38
CA GLN A 139 -18.34 10.08 -3.06
C GLN A 139 -18.74 8.69 -3.58
N LEU A 140 -19.20 7.83 -2.67
CA LEU A 140 -19.70 6.50 -3.01
C LEU A 140 -21.08 6.28 -2.36
N PRO A 141 -22.17 6.76 -2.99
CA PRO A 141 -23.50 6.62 -2.44
C PRO A 141 -23.93 5.14 -2.43
N LYS A 142 -24.29 4.64 -1.23
CA LYS A 142 -24.67 3.24 -1.00
C LYS A 142 -26.15 3.15 -0.69
N LYS A 143 -26.87 2.26 -1.37
CA LYS A 143 -28.27 1.93 -1.05
C LYS A 143 -28.32 0.58 -0.34
N LYS A 144 -28.55 0.58 0.96
CA LYS A 144 -28.66 -0.65 1.76
C LYS A 144 -30.05 -1.25 1.65
N LEU A 145 -30.15 -2.49 1.21
CA LEU A 145 -31.33 -3.34 1.27
C LEU A 145 -31.18 -4.36 2.41
N GLN A 146 -32.21 -5.18 2.65
CA GLN A 146 -32.21 -6.16 3.75
C GLN A 146 -31.08 -7.19 3.63
N LYS A 147 -30.84 -7.72 2.43
CA LYS A 147 -29.84 -8.77 2.18
C LYS A 147 -28.59 -8.28 1.46
N GLU A 148 -28.68 -7.16 0.76
CA GLU A 148 -27.63 -6.68 -0.13
C GLU A 148 -27.44 -5.16 -0.01
N THR A 149 -26.27 -4.69 -0.40
CA THR A 149 -25.96 -3.27 -0.57
C THR A 149 -25.73 -3.01 -2.05
N LEU A 150 -26.49 -2.06 -2.59
CA LEU A 150 -26.38 -1.64 -3.99
C LEU A 150 -25.52 -0.39 -4.11
N ILE A 151 -24.68 -0.38 -5.12
CA ILE A 151 -23.86 0.76 -5.53
C ILE A 151 -24.05 0.96 -7.03
N LYS A 152 -24.14 2.19 -7.50
CA LYS A 152 -24.29 2.45 -8.92
C LYS A 152 -22.95 2.24 -9.63
N TYR A 153 -22.99 1.60 -10.79
CA TYR A 153 -21.79 1.22 -11.52
C TYR A 153 -20.95 2.43 -11.97
N TYR A 154 -21.59 3.57 -12.23
CA TYR A 154 -20.89 4.80 -12.62
C TYR A 154 -20.13 5.45 -11.46
N ASP A 155 -20.54 5.20 -10.21
CA ASP A 155 -19.91 5.75 -9.00
C ASP A 155 -18.65 4.96 -8.60
N LEU A 156 -18.39 3.79 -9.21
CA LEU A 156 -17.21 2.99 -8.93
C LEU A 156 -15.99 3.51 -9.70
N ILE A 157 -14.88 3.70 -8.97
CA ILE A 157 -13.55 3.85 -9.59
C ILE A 157 -13.23 2.58 -10.35
N ARG A 158 -12.91 2.76 -11.64
CA ARG A 158 -12.59 1.68 -12.56
C ARG A 158 -11.13 1.81 -13.00
N PRO A 159 -10.23 0.97 -12.44
CA PRO A 159 -8.85 0.85 -12.91
C PRO A 159 -8.72 0.71 -14.43
N THR A 160 -9.66 0.01 -15.06
CA THR A 160 -9.67 -0.28 -16.50
C THR A 160 -9.99 0.93 -17.39
N ARG A 161 -10.30 2.11 -16.82
CA ARG A 161 -10.50 3.33 -17.61
C ARG A 161 -9.19 3.94 -18.10
N CYS A 162 -8.07 3.63 -17.44
CA CYS A 162 -6.75 4.02 -17.90
C CYS A 162 -6.17 2.89 -18.75
N VAL A 163 -5.72 3.22 -19.96
CA VAL A 163 -4.83 2.34 -20.72
C VAL A 163 -3.42 2.51 -20.17
N ILE A 164 -2.77 1.39 -19.84
CA ILE A 164 -1.38 1.38 -19.35
C ILE A 164 -0.54 0.65 -20.38
N GLU A 165 0.37 1.37 -21.03
CA GLU A 165 1.38 0.78 -21.89
C GLU A 165 2.73 0.81 -21.20
N GLU A 166 3.28 -0.38 -20.97
CA GLU A 166 4.58 -0.54 -20.33
C GLU A 166 5.69 -0.45 -21.38
N SER A 167 6.57 0.53 -21.22
CA SER A 167 7.83 0.63 -21.96
C SER A 167 9.01 0.43 -21.01
N GLN A 168 10.18 0.07 -21.52
CA GLN A 168 11.34 -0.27 -20.68
C GLN A 168 11.75 0.81 -19.66
N ARG A 169 11.46 2.09 -19.92
CA ARG A 169 11.86 3.23 -19.07
C ARG A 169 10.69 4.07 -18.55
N TYR A 170 9.47 3.83 -19.03
CA TYR A 170 8.31 4.64 -18.68
C TYR A 170 7.01 3.86 -18.86
N LEU A 171 5.98 4.26 -18.13
CA LEU A 171 4.60 3.88 -18.34
C LEU A 171 3.90 5.03 -19.05
N ARG A 172 3.15 4.71 -20.11
CA ARG A 172 2.20 5.63 -20.72
C ARG A 172 0.83 5.33 -20.14
N LEU A 173 0.26 6.33 -19.46
CA LEU A 173 -1.06 6.27 -18.85
C LEU A 173 -1.99 7.15 -19.69
N GLU A 174 -2.90 6.53 -20.42
CA GLU A 174 -3.84 7.21 -21.31
C GLU A 174 -5.25 7.11 -20.73
N HIS A 175 -5.82 8.28 -20.43
CA HIS A 175 -7.22 8.49 -20.05
C HIS A 175 -7.97 9.11 -21.21
N GLU A 176 -9.31 9.16 -21.11
CA GLU A 176 -10.17 9.78 -22.13
C GLU A 176 -9.75 11.21 -22.48
N ASP A 177 -9.30 12.00 -21.49
CA ASP A 177 -8.99 13.43 -21.65
C ASP A 177 -7.51 13.80 -21.50
N LYS A 178 -6.65 12.88 -21.04
CA LYS A 178 -5.25 13.17 -20.67
C LYS A 178 -4.33 11.98 -20.91
N GLU A 179 -3.13 12.28 -21.38
CA GLU A 179 -2.03 11.33 -21.45
C GLU A 179 -0.92 11.76 -20.47
N SER A 180 -0.42 10.81 -19.67
CA SER A 180 0.65 11.02 -18.70
C SER A 180 1.79 10.02 -18.95
N TYR A 181 3.02 10.49 -18.82
CA TYR A 181 4.24 9.67 -18.93
C TYR A 181 4.90 9.59 -17.57
N VAL A 182 5.00 8.37 -17.03
CA VAL A 182 5.59 8.12 -15.69
C VAL A 182 6.87 7.32 -15.87
N SER A 183 8.02 7.90 -15.49
CA SER A 183 9.25 7.12 -15.38
C SER A 183 9.16 6.20 -14.17
N TYR A 184 9.44 4.92 -14.35
CA TYR A 184 9.42 3.94 -13.27
C TYR A 184 10.73 3.16 -13.25
N PHE A 185 11.16 2.79 -12.05
CA PHE A 185 12.33 1.96 -11.84
C PHE A 185 11.95 0.75 -11.00
N THR A 186 11.98 -0.43 -11.61
CA THR A 186 11.64 -1.68 -10.93
C THR A 186 12.89 -2.41 -10.50
N VAL A 187 13.04 -2.61 -9.19
CA VAL A 187 14.06 -3.50 -8.62
C VAL A 187 13.40 -4.83 -8.28
N ASN A 188 13.69 -5.88 -9.07
CA ASN A 188 13.09 -7.20 -8.88
C ASN A 188 13.84 -8.07 -7.85
N ALA A 189 15.11 -7.78 -7.59
CA ALA A 189 15.93 -8.58 -6.67
C ALA A 189 16.71 -7.67 -5.73
N ILE A 190 16.18 -7.47 -4.52
CA ILE A 190 17.00 -7.02 -3.40
C ILE A 190 17.73 -8.26 -2.89
N VAL A 191 19.05 -8.27 -2.99
CA VAL A 191 19.87 -9.37 -2.48
C VAL A 191 19.93 -9.27 -0.96
N GLY A 192 19.22 -10.17 -0.26
CA GLY A 192 19.23 -10.26 1.20
C GLY A 192 17.83 -10.39 1.82
N GLU A 193 17.79 -10.74 3.11
CA GLU A 193 16.57 -10.64 3.91
C GLU A 193 16.41 -9.19 4.37
N LEU A 194 15.22 -8.61 4.17
CA LEU A 194 14.92 -7.24 4.56
C LEU A 194 14.12 -7.25 5.86
N ASP A 195 14.70 -6.72 6.93
CA ASP A 195 14.00 -6.61 8.21
C ASP A 195 12.97 -5.49 8.16
N PHE A 196 11.68 -5.83 8.26
CA PHE A 196 10.60 -4.85 8.42
C PHE A 196 10.15 -4.82 9.89
N PRO A 197 10.00 -3.65 10.53
CA PRO A 197 9.92 -2.29 9.97
C PRO A 197 11.25 -1.51 9.91
N SER A 198 12.36 -2.11 10.35
CA SER A 198 13.64 -1.41 10.54
C SER A 198 14.41 -1.11 9.26
N SER A 199 13.96 -1.60 8.10
CA SER A 199 14.60 -1.32 6.83
C SER A 199 14.43 0.13 6.44
N GLU A 200 15.55 0.82 6.30
CA GLU A 200 15.61 2.23 5.96
C GLU A 200 15.43 2.51 4.46
N ILE A 201 15.06 1.50 3.66
CA ILE A 201 14.98 1.64 2.19
C ILE A 201 14.03 2.75 1.75
N PHE A 202 12.94 2.97 2.51
CA PHE A 202 12.01 4.08 2.27
C PHE A 202 12.55 5.45 2.72
N TYR A 203 13.45 5.49 3.71
CA TYR A 203 14.06 6.74 4.20
C TYR A 203 15.23 7.19 3.32
N PHE A 204 16.01 6.26 2.76
CA PHE A 204 17.17 6.61 1.91
C PHE A 204 16.80 7.33 0.61
N GLN A 205 15.61 7.06 0.07
CA GLN A 205 15.14 7.72 -1.15
C GLN A 205 14.84 9.21 -0.93
N GLN A 206 14.49 9.59 0.31
CA GLN A 206 14.16 10.97 0.69
C GLN A 206 15.36 11.92 0.64
N GLN A 207 16.59 11.40 0.79
CA GLN A 207 17.80 12.23 0.74
C GLN A 207 18.33 12.46 -0.67
N GLN A 208 17.92 11.64 -1.64
CA GLN A 208 18.55 11.59 -2.97
C GLN A 208 17.79 12.37 -4.04
N PHE A 209 16.46 12.52 -3.92
CA PHE A 209 15.64 13.17 -4.93
C PHE A 209 15.12 14.54 -4.48
N THR A 210 15.22 15.54 -5.36
CA THR A 210 14.72 16.91 -5.13
C THR A 210 13.28 17.11 -5.59
N PHE A 211 12.60 16.03 -5.99
CA PHE A 211 11.22 16.04 -6.50
C PHE A 211 10.42 14.89 -5.85
N PRO A 212 9.08 14.98 -5.82
CA PRO A 212 8.22 13.93 -5.25
C PRO A 212 8.41 12.60 -5.98
N VAL A 213 8.57 11.52 -5.21
CA VAL A 213 8.69 10.16 -5.74
C VAL A 213 7.75 9.22 -4.98
N ASP A 214 7.04 8.38 -5.73
CA ASP A 214 6.21 7.32 -5.17
C ASP A 214 6.98 6.00 -5.15
N THR A 215 6.97 5.32 -4.00
CA THR A 215 7.65 4.04 -3.82
C THR A 215 6.70 2.99 -3.34
N SER A 216 6.49 1.96 -4.15
CA SER A 216 5.72 0.77 -3.79
C SER A 216 6.65 -0.41 -3.57
N MET A 217 6.44 -1.16 -2.48
CA MET A 217 7.13 -2.42 -2.22
C MET A 217 6.11 -3.51 -1.93
N ASN A 218 6.18 -4.60 -2.70
CA ASN A 218 5.42 -5.81 -2.41
C ASN A 218 6.23 -6.69 -1.46
N VAL A 219 5.66 -6.99 -0.29
CA VAL A 219 6.32 -7.78 0.75
C VAL A 219 5.72 -9.18 0.83
N GLU A 220 6.54 -10.20 0.66
CA GLU A 220 6.18 -11.59 0.97
C GLU A 220 6.75 -11.99 2.33
N ILE A 221 5.87 -12.17 3.33
CA ILE A 221 6.30 -12.58 4.68
C ILE A 221 6.51 -14.09 4.70
N VAL A 222 7.76 -14.52 4.84
CA VAL A 222 8.10 -15.94 5.03
C VAL A 222 8.05 -16.28 6.52
N GLU A 223 7.20 -17.24 6.90
CA GLU A 223 7.16 -17.76 8.27
C GLU A 223 8.51 -18.40 8.66
N ASN A 224 9.00 -18.08 9.86
CA ASN A 224 10.32 -18.51 10.36
C ASN A 224 10.55 -20.03 10.22
N ARG A 225 9.53 -20.87 10.45
CA ARG A 225 9.61 -22.32 10.25
C ARG A 225 9.88 -22.72 8.79
N LYS A 226 9.25 -22.04 7.82
CA LYS A 226 9.47 -22.30 6.38
C LYS A 226 10.82 -21.77 5.95
N ALA A 227 11.22 -20.57 6.39
CA ALA A 227 12.55 -20.03 6.16
C ALA A 227 13.65 -20.99 6.66
N LEU A 228 13.54 -21.45 7.91
CA LEU A 228 14.46 -22.43 8.51
C LEU A 228 14.48 -23.76 7.74
N THR A 229 13.34 -24.22 7.22
CA THR A 229 13.28 -25.45 6.43
C THR A 229 13.97 -25.28 5.07
N THR A 230 13.75 -24.15 4.39
CA THR A 230 14.42 -23.82 3.12
C THR A 230 15.93 -23.68 3.32
N VAL A 231 16.36 -22.98 4.37
CA VAL A 231 17.79 -22.83 4.72
C VAL A 231 18.41 -24.18 5.05
N ARG A 232 17.72 -25.02 5.83
CA ARG A 232 18.20 -26.37 6.19
C ARG A 232 18.32 -27.27 4.95
N ASN A 233 17.37 -27.18 4.02
CA ASN A 233 17.40 -27.94 2.78
C ASN A 233 18.54 -27.47 1.87
N LYS A 234 18.70 -26.16 1.67
CA LYS A 234 19.83 -25.60 0.92
C LYS A 234 21.18 -25.97 1.54
N LYS A 235 21.30 -25.94 2.88
CA LYS A 235 22.52 -26.38 3.57
C LYS A 235 22.80 -27.87 3.37
N LYS A 236 21.75 -28.70 3.30
CA LYS A 236 21.89 -30.12 2.99
C LYS A 236 22.32 -30.34 1.54
N GLU A 237 21.70 -29.64 0.59
CA GLU A 237 22.07 -29.69 -0.84
C GLU A 237 23.52 -29.26 -1.07
N LEU A 238 23.98 -28.17 -0.43
CA LEU A 238 25.38 -27.74 -0.50
C LEU A 238 26.33 -28.77 0.08
N LYS A 239 25.96 -29.39 1.20
CA LYS A 239 26.77 -30.46 1.81
C LYS A 239 26.80 -31.72 0.96
N ASP A 240 25.67 -32.07 0.32
CA ASP A 240 25.59 -33.21 -0.59
C ASP A 240 26.41 -32.94 -1.86
N LEU A 241 26.40 -31.72 -2.39
CA LEU A 241 27.26 -31.28 -3.50
C LEU A 241 28.76 -31.34 -3.13
N ASP A 242 29.13 -30.88 -1.94
CA ASP A 242 30.50 -30.94 -1.42
C ASP A 242 30.97 -32.39 -1.26
N ASN A 243 30.13 -33.26 -0.67
CA ASN A 243 30.41 -34.69 -0.57
C ASN A 243 30.53 -35.35 -1.95
N HIS A 244 29.71 -34.95 -2.92
CA HIS A 244 29.79 -35.45 -4.29
C HIS A 244 31.05 -34.96 -5.01
N ALA A 245 31.47 -33.71 -4.80
CA ALA A 245 32.73 -33.17 -5.33
C ALA A 245 33.94 -33.89 -4.73
N TYR A 246 33.92 -34.16 -3.42
CA TYR A 246 34.94 -34.93 -2.70
C TYR A 246 35.02 -36.39 -3.21
N GLN A 247 33.87 -37.04 -3.42
CA GLN A 247 33.81 -38.40 -3.96
C GLN A 247 34.19 -38.48 -5.45
N ALA A 248 33.98 -37.42 -6.21
CA ALA A 248 34.36 -37.33 -7.63
C ALA A 248 35.86 -37.02 -7.85
N GLY A 249 36.65 -36.86 -6.78
CA GLY A 249 38.10 -36.65 -6.86
C GLY A 249 38.51 -35.31 -7.49
N SER A 250 37.57 -34.36 -7.62
CA SER A 250 37.88 -33.00 -8.05
C SER A 250 38.12 -32.17 -6.82
N GLU A 251 39.37 -32.06 -6.38
CA GLU A 251 39.79 -31.06 -5.40
C GLU A 251 39.34 -29.69 -5.89
N THR A 252 38.27 -29.15 -5.28
CA THR A 252 37.95 -27.74 -5.42
C THR A 252 38.99 -27.00 -4.60
N SER A 253 39.99 -26.49 -5.32
CA SER A 253 41.04 -25.60 -4.85
C SER A 253 40.52 -24.62 -3.79
N SER A 254 41.29 -24.49 -2.72
CA SER A 254 41.05 -23.79 -1.46
C SER A 254 40.77 -22.27 -1.54
N ASN A 255 39.81 -21.81 -2.36
CA ASN A 255 39.48 -20.39 -2.49
C ASN A 255 38.08 -20.02 -1.93
N VAL A 256 37.42 -20.91 -1.19
CA VAL A 256 36.05 -20.66 -0.66
C VAL A 256 35.99 -20.71 0.87
N VAL A 257 37.13 -20.63 1.57
CA VAL A 257 37.15 -20.58 3.05
C VAL A 257 37.25 -19.15 3.60
N ASP A 258 37.56 -18.15 2.77
CA ASP A 258 37.71 -16.74 3.20
C ASP A 258 36.78 -15.75 2.45
N ALA A 259 35.53 -16.11 2.18
CA ALA A 259 34.50 -15.15 1.73
C ALA A 259 33.15 -15.37 2.43
#